data_AF-A0A3Q8S4Q2-F1
#
_entry.id   AF-A0A3Q8S4Q2-F1
#
_cell.length_a   1.000
_cell.length_b   1.000
_cell.length_c   1.000
_cell.angle_alpha   90.00
_cell.angle_beta   90.00
_cell.angle_gamma   90.00
#
_symmetry.space_group_name_H-M   'P 1'
#
loop_
_entity.id
_entity.type
_entity.pdbx_description
1 polymer ?
#
loop_
_entity_poly.entity_id
_entity_poly.type
_entity_poly.pdbx_seq_one_letter_code
_entity_poly.pdbx_strand_id
1 'polypeptide(L)'
;MNEIDEYVNEVLLHIRADRQIKRRIREDLIASLSERIAYESNRSSHEVIASLGSPAEMAKEYMENLRLLKKPLSRSHYRINLV
;
A
#
# COMPACT_ATOMS: atom_id res chain seq x y z
N MET A 1 -21.04 -7.10 -2.78
CA MET A 1 -19.60 -6.96 -2.49
C MET A 1 -19.27 -5.49 -2.70
N ASN A 2 -18.51 -4.84 -1.81
CA ASN A 2 -18.25 -3.41 -1.90
C ASN A 2 -17.14 -3.15 -2.94
N GLU A 3 -17.18 -2.04 -3.67
CA GLU A 3 -16.19 -1.72 -4.73
C GLU A 3 -14.76 -1.66 -4.17
N ILE A 4 -14.62 -1.17 -2.94
CA ILE A 4 -13.38 -1.17 -2.16
C ILE A 4 -12.89 -2.60 -1.93
N ASP A 5 -13.78 -3.51 -1.53
CA ASP A 5 -13.39 -4.90 -1.26
C ASP A 5 -12.93 -5.61 -2.53
N GLU A 6 -13.55 -5.30 -3.67
CA GLU A 6 -13.17 -5.83 -4.97
C GLU A 6 -11.78 -5.35 -5.37
N TYR A 7 -11.54 -4.03 -5.32
CA TYR A 7 -10.23 -3.45 -5.59
C TYR A 7 -9.13 -4.02 -4.68
N VAL A 8 -9.40 -4.08 -3.36
CA VAL A 8 -8.42 -4.61 -2.40
C VAL A 8 -8.16 -6.09 -2.65
N ASN A 9 -9.17 -6.88 -3.00
CA ASN A 9 -8.94 -8.29 -3.36
C ASN A 9 -8.09 -8.42 -4.62
N GLU A 10 -8.29 -7.59 -5.64
CA GLU A 10 -7.42 -7.58 -6.83
C GLU A 10 -5.97 -7.23 -6.47
N VAL A 11 -5.74 -6.21 -5.65
CA VAL A 11 -4.40 -5.87 -5.14
C VAL A 11 -3.76 -7.08 -4.45
N LEU A 12 -4.51 -7.79 -3.59
CA LEU A 12 -4.01 -8.95 -2.86
C LEU A 12 -3.72 -10.18 -3.75
N LEU A 13 -4.31 -10.28 -4.94
CA LEU A 13 -3.98 -11.31 -5.93
C LEU A 13 -2.58 -11.11 -6.51
N HIS A 14 -2.18 -9.85 -6.72
CA HIS A 14 -0.84 -9.51 -7.21
C HIS A 14 0.25 -9.64 -6.15
N ILE A 15 -0.12 -9.59 -4.86
CA ILE A 15 0.83 -9.71 -3.76
C ILE A 15 1.19 -11.17 -3.49
N ARG A 16 2.48 -11.49 -3.62
CA ARG A 16 3.05 -12.79 -3.23
C ARG A 16 3.59 -12.70 -1.80
N ALA A 17 2.72 -12.90 -0.82
CA ALA A 17 3.06 -12.89 0.60
C ALA A 17 2.23 -13.90 1.40
N ASP A 18 2.69 -14.21 2.62
CA ASP A 18 1.99 -15.10 3.54
C ASP A 18 0.60 -14.59 3.89
N ARG A 19 -0.30 -15.50 4.27
CA ARG A 19 -1.70 -15.18 4.62
C ARG A 19 -1.81 -14.09 5.70
N GLN A 20 -0.88 -14.08 6.66
CA GLN A 20 -0.83 -13.05 7.71
C GLN A 20 -0.46 -11.67 7.16
N ILE A 21 0.54 -11.60 6.27
CA ILE A 21 0.95 -10.35 5.62
C ILE A 21 -0.18 -9.84 4.74
N LYS A 22 -0.81 -10.71 3.93
CA LYS A 22 -1.97 -10.36 3.10
C LYS A 22 -3.12 -9.80 3.92
N ARG A 23 -3.39 -10.36 5.09
CA ARG A 23 -4.43 -9.86 5.99
C ARG A 23 -4.11 -8.45 6.50
N ARG A 24 -2.86 -8.20 6.94
CA ARG A 24 -2.43 -6.86 7.38
C ARG A 24 -2.56 -5.84 6.27
N ILE A 25 -2.10 -6.19 5.06
CA ILE A 25 -2.20 -5.33 3.88
C ILE A 25 -3.66 -5.02 3.55
N ARG A 26 -4.57 -6.01 3.64
CA ARG A 26 -6.00 -5.79 3.47
C ARG A 26 -6.55 -4.75 4.45
N GLU A 27 -6.28 -4.96 5.75
CA GLU A 27 -6.77 -4.09 6.83
C GLU A 27 -6.24 -2.66 6.66
N ASP A 28 -4.95 -2.49 6.34
CA ASP A 28 -4.33 -1.17 6.07
C ASP A 28 -4.93 -0.47 4.85
N LEU A 29 -5.15 -1.19 3.74
CA LEU A 29 -5.74 -0.63 2.52
C LEU A 29 -7.18 -0.18 2.76
N ILE A 30 -7.99 -1.00 3.43
CA ILE A 30 -9.38 -0.65 3.76
C ILE A 30 -9.41 0.58 4.67
N ALA A 31 -8.54 0.64 5.68
CA ALA A 31 -8.46 1.79 6.58
C ALA A 31 -8.08 3.07 5.82
N SER A 32 -7.04 3.01 4.99
CA SER A 32 -6.56 4.15 4.19
C SER A 32 -7.62 4.66 3.21
N LEU A 33 -8.33 3.74 2.55
CA LEU A 33 -9.43 4.07 1.64
C LEU A 33 -10.62 4.68 2.39
N SER A 34 -10.99 4.10 3.54
CA SER A 34 -12.09 4.61 4.36
C SER A 34 -11.79 6.02 4.89
N GLU A 35 -10.56 6.28 5.32
CA GLU A 35 -10.12 7.61 5.72
C GLU A 35 -10.19 8.60 4.56
N ARG A 36 -9.64 8.26 3.39
CA ARG A 36 -9.69 9.16 2.22
C ARG A 36 -11.12 9.48 1.79
N ILE A 37 -12.01 8.48 1.75
CA ILE A 37 -13.41 8.68 1.41
C ILE A 37 -14.10 9.57 2.46
N ALA A 38 -13.79 9.39 3.74
CA ALA A 38 -14.32 10.23 4.81
C ALA A 38 -13.84 11.69 4.67
N TYR A 39 -12.56 11.91 4.34
CA TYR A 39 -11.99 13.23 4.11
C TYR A 39 -12.49 13.90 2.83
N GLU A 40 -12.64 13.15 1.74
CA GLU A 40 -13.12 13.63 0.45
C GLU A 40 -14.65 13.46 0.35
N SER A 41 -15.39 14.11 1.26
CA SER A 41 -16.86 13.95 1.39
C SER A 41 -17.69 14.24 0.13
N ASN A 42 -17.09 14.83 -0.91
CA ASN A 42 -17.73 15.11 -2.20
C ASN A 42 -17.35 14.13 -3.32
N ARG A 43 -16.49 13.14 -3.04
CA ARG A 43 -16.05 12.15 -4.03
C ARG A 43 -16.63 10.79 -3.73
N SER A 44 -17.05 10.12 -4.80
CA SER A 44 -17.51 8.74 -4.72
C SER A 44 -16.34 7.80 -4.42
N SER A 45 -16.64 6.66 -3.80
CA SER A 45 -15.64 5.61 -3.56
C SER A 45 -14.92 5.20 -4.85
N HIS A 46 -15.63 5.21 -5.97
CA HIS A 46 -15.09 4.94 -7.30
C HIS A 46 -14.00 5.93 -7.73
N GLU A 47 -14.22 7.24 -7.52
CA GLU A 47 -13.23 8.27 -7.87
C GLU A 47 -11.97 8.18 -7.00
N VAL A 48 -12.15 7.90 -5.71
CA VAL A 48 -11.02 7.71 -4.79
C VAL A 48 -10.20 6.48 -5.21
N ILE A 49 -10.85 5.37 -5.57
CA ILE A 49 -10.18 4.17 -6.08
C ILE A 49 -9.46 4.46 -7.41
N ALA A 50 -10.13 5.11 -8.35
CA ALA A 50 -9.55 5.49 -9.64
C ALA A 50 -8.31 6.40 -9.48
N SER A 51 -8.29 7.25 -8.45
CA SER A 51 -7.15 8.12 -8.15
C SER A 51 -5.91 7.39 -7.62
N LEU A 52 -6.07 6.18 -7.08
CA LEU A 52 -4.97 5.35 -6.56
C LEU A 52 -4.22 4.60 -7.67
N GLY A 53 -4.78 4.53 -8.87
CA GLY A 53 -4.17 3.80 -9.99
C GLY A 53 -4.50 2.31 -9.97
N SER A 54 -3.78 1.54 -10.80
CA SER A 54 -4.13 0.14 -11.02
C SER A 54 -3.84 -0.73 -9.79
N PRO A 55 -4.63 -1.80 -9.56
CA PRO A 55 -4.38 -2.73 -8.46
C PRO A 55 -2.97 -3.33 -8.46
N ALA A 56 -2.40 -3.54 -9.65
CA ALA A 56 -1.04 -4.06 -9.82
C ALA A 56 0.06 -3.07 -9.40
N GLU A 57 -0.11 -1.77 -9.71
CA GLU A 57 0.80 -0.72 -9.27
C GLU A 57 0.77 -0.57 -7.76
N MET A 58 -0.43 -0.49 -7.16
CA MET A 58 -0.57 -0.44 -5.70
C MET A 58 0.03 -1.67 -5.01
N ALA A 59 -0.19 -2.87 -5.56
CA ALA A 59 0.43 -4.09 -5.05
C ALA A 59 1.97 -4.01 -5.08
N LYS A 60 2.55 -3.47 -6.15
CA LYS A 60 3.99 -3.29 -6.30
C LYS A 60 4.54 -2.32 -5.26
N GLU A 61 3.90 -1.16 -5.06
CA GLU A 61 4.31 -0.19 -4.04
C GLU A 61 4.29 -0.79 -2.63
N TYR A 62 3.24 -1.52 -2.27
CA TYR A 62 3.16 -2.23 -0.99
C TYR A 62 4.29 -3.25 -0.83
N MET A 63 4.59 -4.02 -1.89
CA MET A 63 5.68 -4.99 -1.86
C MET A 63 7.07 -4.32 -1.78
N GLU A 64 7.26 -3.17 -2.42
CA GLU A 64 8.49 -2.37 -2.34
C GLU A 64 8.67 -1.81 -0.92
N ASN A 65 7.63 -1.23 -0.34
CA ASN A 65 7.64 -0.74 1.04
C ASN A 65 7.91 -1.87 2.06
N LEU A 66 7.31 -3.04 1.86
CA LEU A 66 7.59 -4.22 2.69
C LEU A 66 9.04 -4.71 2.55
N ARG A 67 9.61 -4.64 1.34
CA ARG A 67 11.03 -4.96 1.09
C ARG A 67 11.97 -3.98 1.78
N LEU A 68 11.62 -2.70 1.83
CA LEU A 68 12.40 -1.68 2.53
C LEU A 68 12.41 -1.94 4.04
N LEU A 69 11.30 -2.38 4.63
CA LEU A 69 11.22 -2.80 6.03
C LEU A 69 12.04 -4.07 6.35
N LYS A 70 12.34 -4.91 5.34
CA LYS A 70 13.18 -6.12 5.50
C LYS A 70 14.68 -5.87 5.27
N LYS A 71 15.10 -4.68 4.85
CA LYS A 71 16.52 -4.33 4.86
C LYS A 71 16.90 -3.82 6.25
N PRO A 72 17.73 -4.52 7.04
CA PRO A 72 18.49 -3.80 8.06
C PRO A 72 19.25 -2.70 7.32
N LEU A 73 19.12 -1.46 7.80
CA LEU A 73 19.94 -0.34 7.33
C LEU A 73 21.40 -0.80 7.32
N SER A 74 21.94 -1.11 6.14
CA SER A 74 23.37 -1.06 5.93
C SER A 74 23.73 0.42 5.94
N ARG A 75 23.91 0.95 7.16
CA ARG A 75 24.64 2.19 7.38
C ARG A 75 26.06 1.92 6.91
N SER A 76 26.36 2.27 5.68
CA SER A 76 27.72 2.32 5.19
C SER A 76 27.91 3.57 4.35
N HIS A 77 28.67 4.48 4.96
CA HIS A 77 29.46 5.54 4.36
C HIS A 77 28.75 6.85 3.96
N TYR A 78 28.46 7.67 4.98
CA TYR A 78 28.86 9.08 4.90
C TYR A 78 30.16 9.24 5.69
N ARG A 79 31.31 9.08 5.00
CA ARG A 79 32.58 9.63 5.49
C ARG A 79 32.54 11.13 5.22
N ILE A 80 32.15 11.91 6.21
CA ILE A 80 32.50 13.33 6.23
C ILE A 80 33.88 13.38 6.88
N ASN A 81 34.92 13.48 6.06
CA ASN A 81 36.23 13.96 6.51
C ASN A 81 36.06 15.45 6.81
N LEU A 82 36.07 15.83 8.08
CA LEU A 82 36.40 17.20 8.45
C LEU A 82 37.91 17.26 8.66
N VAL A 83 38.56 18.09 7.84
CA VAL A 83 39.94 18.55 7.97
C VAL A 83 39.95 19.72 8.95
#